data_AF-Q3MSD9-F1
#
_entry.id   AF-Q3MSD9-F1
#
_cell.length_a   1.000
_cell.length_b   1.000
_cell.length_c   1.000
_cell.angle_alpha   90.00
_cell.angle_beta   90.00
_cell.angle_gamma   90.00
#
_symmetry.space_group_name_H-M   'P 1'
#
loop_
_entity.id
_entity.type
_entity.pdbx_description
1 polymer ?
#
loop_
_entity_poly.entity_id
_entity_poly.type
_entity_poly.pdbx_seq_one_letter_code
_entity_poly.pdbx_strand_id
1 'polypeptide(L)' 'MSLKINALCVNCDVCEPACPNQAIFMGETIYVIDPARCTECVGHFDEP' A
#
# COMPACT_ATOMS: atom_id res chain seq x y z
N MET A 1 -10.11 -2.85 -8.21
CA MET A 1 -9.91 -3.79 -7.09
C MET A 1 -8.83 -3.17 -6.20
N SER A 2 -8.44 -3.80 -5.10
CA SER A 2 -7.33 -3.30 -4.27
C SER A 2 -6.43 -4.45 -3.84
N LEU A 3 -5.15 -4.15 -3.65
CA LEU A 3 -4.24 -5.07 -2.98
C LEU A 3 -4.52 -5.12 -1.47
N LYS A 4 -3.98 -6.13 -0.79
CA LYS A 4 -4.05 -6.30 0.66
C LYS A 4 -2.70 -6.72 1.22
N ILE A 5 -2.35 -6.18 2.39
CA ILE A 5 -1.20 -6.62 3.17
C ILE A 5 -1.64 -7.82 4.01
N ASN A 6 -0.85 -8.90 3.98
CA ASN A 6 -1.16 -10.13 4.70
C ASN A 6 -0.53 -10.13 6.10
N ALA A 7 -0.79 -11.19 6.87
CA ALA A 7 -0.31 -11.34 8.24
C ALA A 7 1.22 -11.55 8.38
N LEU A 8 1.97 -11.62 7.26
CA LEU A 8 3.43 -11.71 7.28
C LEU A 8 4.12 -10.34 7.31
N CYS A 9 3.36 -9.25 7.40
CA CYS A 9 3.91 -7.91 7.55
C CYS A 9 4.80 -7.82 8.81
N VAL A 10 5.99 -7.26 8.66
CA VAL A 10 6.98 -7.08 9.73
C VAL A 10 7.16 -5.63 10.16
N ASN A 11 6.27 -4.72 9.74
CA ASN A 11 6.32 -3.29 10.06
C ASN A 11 7.68 -2.64 9.74
N CYS A 12 8.17 -2.81 8.51
CA CYS A 12 9.47 -2.29 8.08
C CYS A 12 9.43 -0.87 7.48
N ASP A 13 8.26 -0.22 7.48
CA ASP A 13 8.04 1.18 7.05
C ASP A 13 8.34 1.55 5.58
N VAL A 14 8.84 0.61 4.76
CA VAL A 14 9.25 0.91 3.38
C VAL A 14 8.08 1.11 2.41
N CYS A 15 6.92 0.53 2.68
CA CYS A 15 5.79 0.53 1.74
C CYS A 15 4.94 1.81 1.81
N GLU A 16 4.83 2.44 2.98
CA GLU A 16 4.06 3.66 3.18
C GLU A 16 4.51 4.83 2.27
N PRO A 17 5.80 5.24 2.27
CA PRO A 17 6.26 6.33 1.41
C PRO A 17 6.31 5.95 -0.08
N ALA A 18 6.29 4.66 -0.41
CA ALA A 18 6.33 4.19 -1.79
C ALA A 18 4.96 4.30 -2.50
N CYS A 19 3.84 4.38 -1.75
CA CYS A 19 2.51 4.43 -2.34
C CYS A 19 2.18 5.83 -2.89
N PRO A 20 2.00 6.00 -4.21
CA PRO A 20 1.77 7.31 -4.81
C PRO A 20 0.44 7.96 -4.38
N ASN A 21 -0.55 7.14 -4.02
CA ASN A 21 -1.87 7.60 -3.57
C ASN A 21 -1.99 7.69 -2.04
N GLN A 22 -0.88 7.48 -1.33
CA GLN A 22 -0.84 7.44 0.14
C GLN A 22 -1.86 6.45 0.74
N ALA A 23 -2.18 5.38 0.01
CA ALA A 23 -3.20 4.41 0.40
C ALA A 23 -2.76 3.49 1.55
N ILE A 24 -1.45 3.43 1.84
CA ILE A 24 -0.86 2.55 2.84
C ILE A 24 -0.60 3.34 4.12
N PHE A 25 -0.98 2.80 5.28
CA PHE A 25 -0.78 3.43 6.59
C PHE A 25 -0.68 2.37 7.70
N MET A 26 -0.06 2.73 8.83
CA MET A 26 0.03 1.84 9.98
C MET A 26 -1.35 1.61 10.61
N GLY A 27 -1.77 0.34 10.67
CA GLY A 27 -3.00 -0.07 11.37
C GLY A 27 -2.74 -0.40 12.84
N GLU A 28 -3.61 -1.21 13.43
CA GLU A 28 -3.48 -1.61 14.84
C GLU A 28 -2.28 -2.51 15.10
N THR A 29 -1.97 -3.42 14.17
CA THR A 29 -0.92 -4.44 14.34
C THR A 29 0.02 -4.55 13.15
N ILE A 30 -0.52 -4.36 11.95
CA ILE A 30 0.19 -4.39 10.68
C ILE A 30 -0.21 -3.19 9.84
N TYR A 31 0.58 -2.90 8.81
CA TYR A 31 0.19 -1.97 7.77
C TYR A 31 -1.10 -2.40 7.05
N VAL A 32 -1.91 -1.41 6.67
CA VAL A 32 -3.19 -1.59 5.99
C VAL A 32 -3.23 -0.76 4.72
N ILE A 33 -3.94 -1.26 3.70
CA ILE A 33 -4.21 -0.55 2.44
C ILE A 33 -5.67 -0.08 2.45
N ASP A 34 -5.87 1.21 2.22
CA ASP A 34 -7.18 1.79 1.92
C ASP A 34 -7.64 1.37 0.52
N PRO A 35 -8.70 0.55 0.39
CA PRO A 35 -9.18 0.09 -0.90
C PRO A 35 -9.72 1.22 -1.79
N ALA A 36 -10.15 2.34 -1.20
CA ALA A 36 -10.66 3.48 -1.98
C ALA A 36 -9.55 4.28 -2.66
N ARG A 37 -8.30 4.17 -2.19
CA ARG A 37 -7.14 4.92 -2.70
C ARG A 37 -6.14 4.04 -3.46
N CYS A 38 -6.23 2.73 -3.32
CA CYS A 38 -5.36 1.80 -4.04
C CYS A 38 -5.80 1.68 -5.50
N THR A 39 -4.97 2.18 -6.43
CA THR A 39 -5.20 2.04 -7.88
C THR A 39 -4.38 0.91 -8.50
N GLU A 40 -3.84 0.00 -7.67
CA GLU A 40 -2.91 -1.05 -8.11
C GLU A 40 -1.71 -0.46 -8.88
N CYS A 41 -1.29 0.75 -8.50
CA CYS A 41 -0.22 1.54 -9.12
C CYS A 41 -0.44 1.94 -10.58
N VAL A 42 -1.59 1.64 -11.18
CA VAL A 42 -1.95 2.06 -12.55
C VAL A 42 -1.86 3.58 -12.66
N GLY A 43 -1.18 4.07 -13.69
CA GLY A 43 -0.95 5.48 -13.98
C GLY A 43 0.27 6.13 -13.32
N HIS A 44 1.01 5.42 -12.47
CA HIS A 44 2.17 5.97 -11.76
C HIS A 44 3.52 5.33 -12.13
N PHE A 45 3.53 4.05 -12.51
CA PHE A 45 4.75 3.30 -12.84
C PHE A 45 4.61 2.50 -14.14
N ASP A 46 3.78 2.98 -15.07
CA ASP A 46 3.46 2.29 -16.33
C ASP A 46 4.51 2.50 -17.45
N GLU A 47 5.66 3.11 -17.17
CA GLU A 47 6.77 3.25 -18.11
C GLU A 47 8.00 2.44 -17.64
N PRO A 48 8.76 1.84 -18.59
CA PRO A 48 9.62 0.67 -18.38
C PRO A 48 10.86 0.88 -17.49
#